data_AF-A0A0U3DRM6-F1
#
_entry.id   AF-A0A0U3DRM6-F1
#
_cell.length_a   1.000
_cell.length_b   1.000
_cell.length_c   1.000
_cell.angle_alpha   90.00
_cell.angle_beta   90.00
_cell.angle_gamma   90.00
#
_symmetry.space_group_name_H-M   'P 1'
#
loop_
_entity.id
_entity.type
_entity.pdbx_description
1 polymer ?
#
loop_
_entity_poly.entity_id
_entity_poly.type
_entity_poly.pdbx_seq_one_letter_code
_entity_poly.pdbx_strand_id
1 'polypeptide(L)' 'MQHPNDASALHKKAASDHAAAAKHHIKAAESHDHNKASDAKASAKSAMDCCNTAQKTSKAACDSSDM' A
#
# COMPACT_ATOMS: atom_id res chain seq x y z
N MET A 1 -23.33 -7.96 -12.39
CA MET A 1 -23.68 -7.66 -10.99
C MET A 1 -22.45 -7.97 -10.14
N GLN A 2 -21.51 -7.02 -10.03
CA GLN A 2 -20.45 -7.13 -9.02
C GLN A 2 -21.07 -6.81 -7.67
N HIS A 3 -20.86 -7.69 -6.69
CA HIS A 3 -21.53 -7.57 -5.41
C HIS A 3 -20.87 -6.47 -4.57
N PRO A 4 -21.61 -5.65 -3.81
CA PRO A 4 -21.05 -4.61 -2.92
C PRO A 4 -20.09 -5.17 -1.85
N ASN A 5 -20.09 -6.50 -1.67
CA ASN A 5 -19.18 -7.23 -0.80
C ASN A 5 -17.71 -7.20 -1.32
N ASP A 6 -17.50 -7.06 -2.62
CA ASP A 6 -16.16 -6.97 -3.23
C ASP A 6 -15.53 -5.60 -3.01
N ALA A 7 -16.28 -4.50 -3.17
CA ALA A 7 -15.74 -3.15 -2.97
C ALA A 7 -15.27 -2.92 -1.53
N SER A 8 -16.05 -3.36 -0.54
CA SER A 8 -15.65 -3.31 0.88
C SER A 8 -14.39 -4.14 1.15
N ALA A 9 -14.29 -5.33 0.58
CA ALA A 9 -13.10 -6.18 0.71
C ALA A 9 -11.87 -5.55 0.05
N LEU A 10 -12.04 -4.93 -1.12
CA LEU A 10 -10.99 -4.21 -1.83
C LEU A 10 -10.51 -2.98 -1.04
N HIS A 11 -11.41 -2.20 -0.43
CA HIS A 11 -11.02 -1.11 0.47
C HIS A 11 -10.26 -1.61 1.71
N LYS A 12 -10.69 -2.71 2.34
CA LYS A 12 -9.95 -3.32 3.47
C LYS A 12 -8.57 -3.81 3.06
N LYS A 13 -8.44 -4.36 1.86
CA LYS A 13 -7.14 -4.78 1.30
C LYS A 13 -6.25 -3.58 1.02
N ALA A 14 -6.77 -2.52 0.39
CA ALA A 14 -6.02 -1.29 0.15
C ALA A 14 -5.53 -0.64 1.46
N ALA A 15 -6.36 -0.62 2.50
CA ALA A 15 -5.96 -0.14 3.82
C ALA A 15 -4.82 -0.98 4.43
N SER A 16 -4.89 -2.30 4.26
CA SER A 16 -3.83 -3.21 4.73
C SER A 16 -2.51 -3.00 3.97
N ASP A 17 -2.60 -2.81 2.64
CA ASP A 17 -1.46 -2.51 1.78
C ASP A 17 -0.83 -1.14 2.15
N HIS A 18 -1.63 -0.12 2.48
CA HIS A 18 -1.13 1.16 2.99
C HIS A 18 -0.46 1.04 4.37
N ALA A 19 -1.00 0.21 5.28
CA ALA A 19 -0.37 -0.04 6.57
C ALA A 19 0.98 -0.74 6.43
N ALA A 20 1.11 -1.68 5.48
CA ALA A 20 2.39 -2.29 5.14
C ALA A 20 3.38 -1.25 4.57
N ALA A 21 2.91 -0.37 3.67
CA ALA A 21 3.73 0.71 3.12
C ALA A 21 4.26 1.65 4.23
N ALA A 22 3.42 2.02 5.19
CA ALA A 22 3.83 2.85 6.33
C ALA A 22 4.95 2.18 7.16
N LYS A 23 4.84 0.87 7.43
CA LYS A 23 5.90 0.11 8.12
C LYS A 23 7.22 0.13 7.33
N HIS A 24 7.15 -0.01 6.01
CA HIS A 24 8.33 0.06 5.15
C HIS A 24 8.96 1.45 5.11
N HIS A 25 8.17 2.52 5.14
CA HIS A 25 8.68 3.89 5.27
C HIS A 25 9.38 4.14 6.60
N ILE A 26 8.82 3.65 7.71
CA ILE A 26 9.45 3.73 9.04
C ILE A 26 10.80 3.00 9.01
N LYS A 27 10.82 1.76 8.51
CA LYS A 27 12.06 0.98 8.40
C LYS A 27 13.10 1.64 7.48
N ALA A 28 12.66 2.32 6.42
CA ALA A 28 13.55 3.08 5.56
C ALA A 28 14.18 4.27 6.30
N ALA A 29 13.40 4.98 7.12
CA ALA A 29 13.90 6.06 7.97
C ALA A 29 14.90 5.54 9.01
N GLU A 30 14.58 4.46 9.73
CA GLU A 30 15.51 3.82 10.67
C GLU A 30 16.80 3.37 9.98
N SER A 31 16.70 2.85 8.75
CA SER A 31 17.87 2.45 7.96
C SER A 31 18.73 3.66 7.56
N HIS A 32 18.12 4.81 7.27
CA HIS A 32 18.85 6.07 7.05
C HIS A 32 19.58 6.53 8.32
N ASP A 33 18.93 6.47 9.48
CA ASP A 33 19.51 6.85 10.78
C ASP A 33 20.73 5.98 11.13
N HIS A 34 20.72 4.71 10.70
CA HIS A 34 21.82 3.76 10.90
C HIS A 34 22.87 3.80 9.77
N ASN A 35 22.79 4.78 8.87
CA ASN A 35 23.68 4.95 7.70
C ASN A 35 23.65 3.76 6.71
N LYS A 36 22.56 2.99 6.69
CA LYS A 36 22.33 1.84 5.80
C LYS A 36 21.52 2.26 4.56
N ALA A 37 22.11 3.10 3.72
CA ALA A 37 21.42 3.69 2.57
C ALA A 37 20.84 2.65 1.58
N SER A 38 21.51 1.50 1.39
CA SER A 38 21.01 0.42 0.53
C SER A 38 19.72 -0.22 1.08
N ASP A 39 19.66 -0.48 2.39
CA ASP A 39 18.49 -1.05 3.06
C ASP A 39 17.33 -0.06 3.10
N ALA A 40 17.65 1.23 3.27
CA ALA A 40 16.69 2.31 3.19
C ALA A 40 16.05 2.39 1.80
N LYS A 41 16.86 2.33 0.74
CA LYS A 41 16.37 2.33 -0.65
C LYS A 41 15.48 1.12 -0.94
N ALA A 42 15.89 -0.07 -0.48
CA ALA A 42 15.08 -1.28 -0.65
C ALA A 42 13.73 -1.16 0.07
N SER A 43 13.74 -0.69 1.31
CA SER A 43 12.53 -0.49 2.12
C SER A 43 11.61 0.57 1.52
N ALA A 44 12.17 1.70 1.06
CA ALA A 44 11.40 2.76 0.40
C ALA A 44 10.75 2.27 -0.90
N LYS A 45 11.45 1.43 -1.69
CA LYS A 45 10.88 0.82 -2.89
C LYS A 45 9.71 -0.09 -2.55
N SER A 46 9.86 -0.98 -1.56
CA SER A 46 8.77 -1.83 -1.09
C SER A 46 7.56 -1.02 -0.61
N ALA A 47 7.79 0.09 0.09
CA ALA A 47 6.71 0.99 0.50
C ALA A 47 5.94 1.55 -0.70
N MET A 48 6.67 1.98 -1.74
CA MET A 48 6.10 2.53 -2.96
C MET A 48 5.28 1.48 -3.73
N ASP A 49 5.76 0.24 -3.83
CA ASP A 49 5.05 -0.87 -4.46
C ASP A 49 3.74 -1.21 -3.72
N CYS A 50 3.76 -1.20 -2.39
CA CYS A 50 2.56 -1.36 -1.57
C CYS A 50 1.55 -0.22 -1.81
N CYS A 51 2.00 1.04 -1.83
CA CYS A 51 1.14 2.19 -2.12
C CYS A 51 0.53 2.12 -3.52
N ASN A 52 1.30 1.75 -4.54
CA ASN A 52 0.79 1.57 -5.90
C ASN A 52 -0.28 0.48 -5.97
N THR A 53 -0.07 -0.62 -5.25
CA THR A 53 -1.03 -1.72 -5.18
C THR A 53 -2.31 -1.30 -4.47
N ALA A 54 -2.18 -0.60 -3.34
CA ALA A 54 -3.32 -0.05 -2.60
C ALA A 54 -4.14 0.92 -3.45
N GLN A 55 -3.47 1.81 -4.19
CA GLN A 55 -4.13 2.79 -5.05
C GLN A 55 -4.90 2.12 -6.20
N LYS A 56 -4.31 1.12 -6.86
CA LYS A 56 -5.01 0.32 -7.90
C LYS A 56 -6.22 -0.41 -7.33
N THR A 57 -6.07 -1.01 -6.15
CA THR A 57 -7.13 -1.75 -5.47
C THR A 57 -8.28 -0.81 -5.06
N SER A 58 -7.94 0.36 -4.52
CA SER A 58 -8.92 1.38 -4.14
C SER A 58 -9.65 1.94 -5.37
N LYS A 59 -8.93 2.19 -6.47
CA LYS A 59 -9.55 2.61 -7.73
C LYS A 59 -10.54 1.57 -8.26
N ALA A 60 -10.16 0.29 -8.26
CA ALA A 60 -11.05 -0.79 -8.66
C ALA A 60 -12.30 -0.90 -7.75
N ALA A 61 -12.16 -0.62 -6.46
CA ALA A 61 -13.27 -0.58 -5.52
C ALA A 61 -14.24 0.57 -5.84
N CYS A 62 -13.72 1.77 -6.10
CA CYS A 62 -14.53 2.92 -6.51
C CYS A 62 -15.23 2.67 -7.84
N ASP A 63 -14.52 2.21 -8.87
CA ASP A 63 -15.10 1.91 -10.18
C ASP A 63 -16.21 0.83 -10.08
N SER A 64 -16.13 -0.08 -9.10
CA SER A 64 -17.15 -1.10 -8.83
C SER A 64 -18.32 -0.59 -7.96
N SER A 65 -18.18 0.57 -7.32
CA SER A 65 -19.20 1.19 -6.47
C SER A 65 -20.09 2.19 -7.22
N ASP A 66 -19.64 2.66 -8.39
CA ASP A 66 -20.32 3.63 -9.27
C ASP A 66 -21.22 2.98 -10.36
N MET A 67 -21.44 1.65 -10.29
CA MET A 67 -22.27 0.85 -11.22
C MET A 67 -23.48 0.24 -10.52
#